data_AF-A0A524GC60-F1
#
_entry.id   AF-A0A524GC60-F1
#
_cell.length_a   1.000
_cell.length_b   1.000
_cell.length_c   1.000
_cell.angle_alpha   90.00
_cell.angle_beta   90.00
_cell.angle_gamma   90.00
#
_symmetry.space_group_name_H-M   'P 1'
#
loop_
_entity.id
_entity.type
_entity.pdbx_description
1 polymer ?
#
loop_
_entity_poly.entity_id
_entity_poly.type
_entity_poly.pdbx_seq_one_letter_code
_entity_poly.pdbx_strand_id
1 'polypeptide(L)'
;MPTVSATEGSDIAYEIVKFDEKTTLDRAYDYGRNENIWQNFIKHMNALFSGLRVNVAYELDEEELSGTLRENFSKNETPARNAALEIGAAGEINIIPEEEGSVFDYDAILIRTKAQINNLNNGAIKIALEKDCPEVKKEDTGEAILRIGEIVALSPLTLIHEEQKWEINGENVKKFLDFKYNGKKVELAFGEKLKKYLSEEAATKIDREVKEGKFEMNEGKVKEFQDSENGLSLDIEKSTAKIEKEVMEKNNREVSLIVKEVIPSVTTESINDLGVREIVGRGESDFSGSPRNRRHN
;
A
#
# COMPACT_ATOMS: atom_id res chain seq x y z
N MET A 1 6.20 31.30 -7.51
CA MET A 1 5.60 29.98 -7.27
C MET A 1 5.80 29.66 -5.80
N PRO A 2 4.79 29.14 -5.08
CA PRO A 2 4.97 28.78 -3.68
C PRO A 2 5.87 27.55 -3.61
N THR A 3 7.15 27.78 -3.36
CA THR A 3 8.14 26.73 -3.12
C THR A 3 8.22 26.47 -1.62
N VAL A 4 8.11 25.22 -1.20
CA VAL A 4 8.43 24.84 0.18
C VAL A 4 9.96 24.84 0.29
N SER A 5 10.51 25.71 1.13
CA SER A 5 11.92 25.64 1.51
C SER A 5 12.04 24.72 2.71
N ALA A 6 12.55 23.51 2.50
CA ALA A 6 13.01 22.66 3.59
C ALA A 6 14.28 23.26 4.20
N THR A 7 14.25 23.54 5.51
CA THR A 7 15.47 23.80 6.26
C THR A 7 16.24 22.50 6.42
N GLU A 8 17.42 22.47 5.79
CA GLU A 8 18.51 21.47 5.88
C GLU A 8 18.39 20.20 5.03
N GLY A 9 19.12 20.20 3.90
CA GLY A 9 19.63 19.00 3.24
C GLY A 9 18.86 18.56 1.98
N SER A 10 19.46 18.84 0.81
CA SER A 10 19.01 18.46 -0.54
C SER A 10 17.98 19.40 -1.17
N ASP A 11 18.48 20.27 -2.05
CA ASP A 11 17.77 21.26 -2.87
C ASP A 11 16.91 20.58 -3.95
N ILE A 12 15.80 19.95 -3.54
CA ILE A 12 14.74 19.51 -4.46
C ILE A 12 13.48 20.26 -4.04
N ALA A 13 13.25 21.42 -4.66
CA ALA A 13 11.98 22.14 -4.49
C ALA A 13 10.89 21.34 -5.23
N TYR A 14 10.12 20.54 -4.50
CA TYR A 14 8.96 19.87 -5.06
C TYR A 14 7.85 20.90 -5.32
N GLU A 15 7.33 20.92 -6.55
CA GLU A 15 6.20 21.77 -6.91
C GLU A 15 4.91 21.12 -6.40
N ILE A 16 4.56 21.40 -5.13
CA ILE A 16 3.36 20.84 -4.49
C ILE A 16 2.07 21.36 -5.15
N VAL A 17 2.07 22.61 -5.62
CA VAL A 17 0.92 23.24 -6.28
C VAL A 17 1.35 23.86 -7.60
N LYS A 18 0.69 23.44 -8.67
CA LYS A 18 0.87 23.99 -10.01
C LYS A 18 -0.39 24.71 -10.46
N PHE A 19 -0.26 25.99 -10.77
CA PHE A 19 -1.39 26.81 -11.22
C PHE A 19 -1.54 26.76 -12.74
N ASP A 20 -2.75 26.52 -13.23
CA ASP A 20 -3.12 26.66 -14.64
C ASP A 20 -3.66 28.07 -14.89
N GLU A 21 -2.73 28.97 -15.18
CA GLU A 21 -3.01 30.37 -15.47
C GLU A 21 -3.91 30.52 -16.69
N LYS A 22 -3.69 29.73 -17.74
CA LYS A 22 -4.43 29.83 -19.00
C LYS A 22 -5.90 29.50 -18.79
N THR A 23 -6.19 28.35 -18.19
CA THR A 23 -7.58 27.94 -17.90
C THR A 23 -8.26 28.92 -16.94
N THR A 24 -7.51 29.45 -15.96
CA THR A 24 -8.05 30.46 -15.03
C THR A 24 -8.39 31.76 -15.76
N LEU A 25 -7.51 32.23 -16.66
CA LEU A 25 -7.72 33.42 -17.49
C LEU A 25 -8.87 33.23 -18.48
N ASP A 26 -8.99 32.07 -19.11
CA ASP A 26 -10.09 31.75 -20.03
C ASP A 26 -11.43 31.79 -19.29
N ARG A 27 -11.52 31.17 -18.09
CA ARG A 27 -12.73 31.24 -17.23
C ARG A 27 -13.08 32.67 -16.83
N ALA A 28 -12.06 33.49 -16.51
CA ALA A 28 -12.26 34.89 -16.17
C ALA A 28 -12.73 35.72 -17.38
N TYR A 29 -12.14 35.46 -18.55
CA TYR A 29 -12.44 36.15 -19.80
C TYR A 29 -13.85 35.81 -20.31
N ASP A 30 -14.27 34.56 -20.18
CA ASP A 30 -15.56 34.06 -20.66
C ASP A 30 -16.73 34.42 -19.72
N TYR A 31 -16.45 34.93 -18.52
CA TYR A 31 -17.49 35.33 -17.58
C TYR A 31 -18.35 36.47 -18.16
N GLY A 32 -19.60 36.15 -18.50
CA GLY A 32 -20.53 37.09 -19.11
C GLY A 32 -20.32 37.28 -20.63
N ARG A 33 -19.54 36.41 -21.29
CA ARG A 33 -19.30 36.43 -22.74
C ARG A 33 -19.71 35.14 -23.45
N ASN A 34 -20.73 34.44 -22.94
CA ASN A 34 -21.24 33.23 -23.59
C ASN A 34 -22.28 33.55 -24.68
N GLU A 35 -22.72 32.56 -25.46
CA GLU A 35 -23.69 32.76 -26.55
C GLU A 35 -25.08 33.22 -26.06
N ASN A 36 -25.37 33.14 -24.76
CA ASN A 36 -26.71 33.36 -24.21
C ASN A 36 -26.85 34.74 -23.54
N ILE A 37 -27.43 35.68 -24.28
CA ILE A 37 -27.51 37.12 -23.93
C ILE A 37 -28.15 37.36 -22.55
N TRP A 38 -29.19 36.63 -22.19
CA TRP A 38 -29.86 36.77 -20.87
C TRP A 38 -28.96 36.31 -19.71
N GLN A 39 -28.21 35.23 -19.89
CA GLN A 39 -27.27 34.76 -18.89
C GLN A 39 -26.12 35.76 -18.70
N ASN A 40 -25.64 36.37 -19.80
CA ASN A 40 -24.63 37.41 -19.73
C ASN A 40 -25.12 38.65 -18.97
N PHE A 41 -26.35 39.12 -19.23
CA PHE A 41 -26.90 40.27 -18.50
C PHE A 41 -26.94 40.02 -16.97
N ILE A 42 -27.43 38.85 -16.54
CA ILE A 42 -27.45 38.46 -15.12
C ILE A 42 -26.04 38.37 -14.54
N LYS A 43 -25.09 37.77 -15.28
CA LYS A 43 -23.68 37.68 -14.86
C LYS A 43 -23.03 39.05 -14.69
N HIS A 44 -23.22 39.97 -15.64
CA HIS A 44 -22.70 41.34 -15.52
C HIS A 44 -23.30 42.08 -14.32
N MET A 45 -24.62 41.96 -14.11
CA MET A 45 -25.30 42.53 -12.95
C MET A 45 -24.74 41.96 -11.64
N ASN A 46 -24.58 40.64 -11.52
CA ASN A 46 -24.00 40.02 -10.34
C ASN A 46 -22.56 40.49 -10.10
N ALA A 47 -21.71 40.53 -11.14
CA ALA A 47 -20.35 41.04 -11.00
C ALA A 47 -20.28 42.50 -10.53
N LEU A 48 -21.23 43.35 -10.95
CA LEU A 48 -21.32 44.75 -10.51
C LEU A 48 -21.69 44.90 -9.04
N PHE A 49 -22.60 44.07 -8.51
CA PHE A 49 -23.08 44.19 -7.12
C PHE A 49 -22.31 43.35 -6.10
N SER A 50 -21.82 42.16 -6.47
CA SER A 50 -21.12 41.24 -5.55
C SER A 50 -19.63 41.03 -5.86
N GLY A 51 -19.12 41.61 -6.95
CA GLY A 51 -17.81 41.27 -7.49
C GLY A 51 -17.79 39.91 -8.19
N LEU A 52 -16.71 39.65 -8.93
CA LEU A 52 -16.45 38.36 -9.58
C LEU A 52 -15.36 37.60 -8.80
N ARG A 53 -15.67 36.38 -8.36
CA ARG A 53 -14.67 35.41 -7.89
C ARG A 53 -14.51 34.33 -8.92
N VAL A 54 -13.31 34.22 -9.48
CA VAL A 54 -12.95 33.17 -10.43
C VAL A 54 -12.18 32.10 -9.66
N ASN A 55 -12.70 30.87 -9.67
CA ASN A 55 -11.99 29.74 -9.08
C ASN A 55 -10.75 29.45 -9.92
N VAL A 56 -9.61 29.39 -9.24
CA VAL A 56 -8.32 29.11 -9.87
C VAL A 56 -8.29 27.66 -10.33
N ALA A 57 -7.81 27.43 -11.54
CA ALA A 57 -7.44 26.10 -12.00
C ALA A 57 -6.04 25.75 -11.47
N TYR A 58 -5.93 24.61 -10.79
CA TYR A 58 -4.66 24.15 -10.24
C TYR A 58 -4.61 22.63 -10.16
N GLU A 59 -3.40 22.09 -10.12
CA GLU A 59 -3.07 20.71 -9.77
C GLU A 59 -2.35 20.75 -8.42
N LEU A 60 -2.75 19.88 -7.49
CA LEU A 60 -2.15 19.75 -6.16
C LEU A 60 -1.66 18.30 -6.03
N ASP A 61 -0.39 18.14 -5.68
CA ASP A 61 0.13 16.85 -5.26
C ASP A 61 -0.31 16.56 -3.82
N GLU A 62 -1.42 15.84 -3.69
CA GLU A 62 -2.03 15.51 -2.42
C GLU A 62 -1.19 14.52 -1.62
N GLU A 63 -0.53 13.59 -2.29
CA GLU A 63 0.31 12.57 -1.65
C GLU A 63 1.57 13.23 -1.06
N GLU A 64 2.24 14.08 -1.84
CA GLU A 64 3.45 14.79 -1.40
C GLU A 64 3.16 15.78 -0.26
N LEU A 65 2.05 16.54 -0.37
CA LEU A 65 1.62 17.43 0.71
C LEU A 65 1.33 16.65 1.99
N SER A 66 0.61 15.54 1.88
CA SER A 66 0.26 14.71 3.04
C SER A 66 1.49 14.05 3.65
N GLY A 67 2.42 13.57 2.83
CA GLY A 67 3.70 13.02 3.26
C GLY A 67 4.52 14.06 4.04
N THR A 68 4.66 15.26 3.49
CA THR A 68 5.36 16.37 4.15
C THR A 68 4.71 16.73 5.49
N LEU A 69 3.38 16.82 5.55
CA LEU A 69 2.67 17.10 6.80
C LEU A 69 2.94 16.03 7.85
N ARG A 70 2.86 14.75 7.48
CA ARG A 70 3.12 13.62 8.39
C ARG A 70 4.57 13.62 8.89
N GLU A 71 5.53 13.85 8.01
CA GLU A 71 6.95 13.91 8.39
C GLU A 71 7.23 15.00 9.43
N ASN A 72 6.61 16.16 9.27
CA ASN A 72 6.83 17.29 10.17
C ASN A 72 6.06 17.20 11.48
N PHE A 73 4.82 16.69 11.46
CA PHE A 73 3.90 16.76 12.60
C PHE A 73 3.71 15.46 13.37
N SER A 74 4.06 14.29 12.81
CA SER A 74 3.91 12.99 13.48
C SER A 74 4.61 12.90 14.84
N LYS A 75 5.70 13.65 15.04
CA LYS A 75 6.43 13.73 16.32
C LYS A 75 5.61 14.35 17.45
N ASN A 76 4.55 15.08 17.13
CA ASN A 76 3.64 15.71 18.07
C ASN A 76 2.35 14.91 18.27
N GLU A 77 2.19 13.80 17.58
CA GLU A 77 1.03 12.91 17.69
C GLU A 77 1.30 11.78 18.67
N THR A 78 0.24 11.31 19.31
CA THR A 78 0.23 10.08 20.09
C THR A 78 -0.94 9.25 19.60
N PRO A 79 -0.78 8.36 18.59
CA PRO A 79 -1.89 7.61 18.03
C PRO A 79 -2.53 6.71 19.08
N ALA A 80 -3.85 6.50 18.97
CA ALA A 80 -4.57 5.61 19.86
C ALA A 80 -4.06 4.18 19.69
N ARG A 81 -4.07 3.42 20.79
CA ARG A 81 -3.73 2.00 20.78
C ARG A 81 -4.95 1.19 21.16
N ASN A 82 -5.33 0.29 20.27
CA ASN A 82 -6.38 -0.69 20.50
C ASN A 82 -6.03 -1.62 21.67
N ALA A 83 -7.05 -2.12 22.37
CA ALA A 83 -6.88 -3.19 23.34
C ALA A 83 -6.32 -4.44 22.64
N ALA A 84 -5.33 -5.07 23.26
CA ALA A 84 -4.61 -6.20 22.68
C ALA A 84 -4.84 -7.49 23.46
N LEU A 85 -4.82 -8.62 22.74
CA LEU A 85 -4.98 -9.95 23.32
C LEU A 85 -3.63 -10.60 23.61
N GLU A 86 -3.45 -11.07 24.83
CA GLU A 86 -2.35 -11.96 25.21
C GLU A 86 -2.90 -13.23 25.85
N ILE A 87 -2.45 -14.39 25.35
CA ILE A 87 -2.84 -15.68 25.89
C ILE A 87 -1.57 -16.37 26.41
N GLY A 88 -1.50 -16.59 27.72
CA GLY A 88 -0.39 -17.29 28.36
C GLY A 88 -0.34 -18.79 28.00
N ALA A 89 0.78 -19.43 28.27
CA ALA A 89 1.02 -20.83 27.92
C ALA A 89 -0.06 -21.77 28.52
N ALA A 90 -0.46 -21.51 29.77
CA ALA A 90 -1.51 -22.25 30.48
C ALA A 90 -2.94 -21.94 29.99
N GLY A 91 -3.12 -21.02 29.04
CA GLY A 91 -4.44 -20.58 28.56
C GLY A 91 -5.07 -19.43 29.35
N GLU A 92 -4.30 -18.77 30.21
CA GLU A 92 -4.72 -17.53 30.87
C GLU A 92 -4.88 -16.42 29.81
N ILE A 93 -6.03 -15.74 29.83
CA ILE A 93 -6.33 -14.65 28.90
C ILE A 93 -6.05 -13.33 29.62
N ASN A 94 -5.10 -12.57 29.09
CA ASN A 94 -4.76 -11.23 29.53
C ASN A 94 -5.15 -10.23 28.43
N ILE A 95 -5.90 -9.18 28.81
CA ILE A 95 -6.31 -8.12 27.89
C ILE A 95 -5.56 -6.87 28.30
N ILE A 96 -4.66 -6.43 27.43
CA ILE A 96 -3.98 -5.15 27.58
C ILE A 96 -5.02 -4.08 27.22
N PRO A 97 -5.37 -3.18 28.15
CA PRO A 97 -6.37 -2.15 27.88
C PRO A 97 -5.88 -1.19 26.79
N GLU A 98 -6.86 -0.58 26.14
CA GLU A 98 -6.65 0.45 25.13
C GLU A 98 -6.05 1.74 25.72
N GLU A 99 -5.36 2.51 24.89
CA GLU A 99 -4.82 3.83 25.22
C GLU A 99 -5.41 4.87 24.27
N GLU A 100 -5.98 5.94 24.82
CA GLU A 100 -6.46 7.07 24.03
C GLU A 100 -5.29 7.85 23.42
N GLY A 101 -5.54 8.40 22.23
CA GLY A 101 -4.54 9.13 21.47
C GLY A 101 -4.97 10.55 21.10
N SER A 102 -4.12 11.21 20.33
CA SER A 102 -4.33 12.53 19.77
C SER A 102 -3.51 12.65 18.49
N VAL A 103 -4.17 12.92 17.37
CA VAL A 103 -3.57 12.97 16.03
C VAL A 103 -4.07 14.20 15.27
N PHE A 104 -3.38 14.60 14.22
CA PHE A 104 -3.90 15.62 13.30
C PHE A 104 -4.82 15.00 12.26
N ASP A 105 -5.94 15.68 11.98
CA ASP A 105 -6.78 15.34 10.83
C ASP A 105 -6.16 15.92 9.54
N TYR A 106 -5.28 15.12 8.91
CA TYR A 106 -4.60 15.49 7.67
C TYR A 106 -5.59 15.72 6.51
N ASP A 107 -6.70 14.98 6.47
CA ASP A 107 -7.72 15.13 5.43
C ASP A 107 -8.43 16.48 5.57
N ALA A 108 -8.78 16.87 6.80
CA ALA A 108 -9.34 18.20 7.07
C ALA A 108 -8.33 19.32 6.75
N ILE A 109 -7.04 19.13 7.05
CA ILE A 109 -5.99 20.09 6.67
C ILE A 109 -5.95 20.24 5.15
N LEU A 110 -5.93 19.14 4.41
CA LEU A 110 -5.88 19.13 2.96
C LEU A 110 -7.13 19.76 2.32
N ILE A 111 -8.32 19.49 2.86
CA ILE A 111 -9.57 20.15 2.46
C ILE A 111 -9.49 21.67 2.67
N ARG A 112 -8.99 22.12 3.83
CA ARG A 112 -8.80 23.55 4.13
C ARG A 112 -7.78 24.20 3.20
N THR A 113 -6.68 23.52 2.89
CA THR A 113 -5.65 23.96 1.93
C THR A 113 -6.24 24.15 0.54
N LYS A 114 -6.97 23.15 0.03
CA LYS A 114 -7.67 23.26 -1.27
C LYS A 114 -8.65 24.43 -1.29
N ALA A 115 -9.42 24.62 -0.22
CA ALA A 115 -10.35 25.74 -0.11
C ALA A 115 -9.63 27.10 -0.11
N GLN A 116 -8.46 27.19 0.52
CA GLN A 116 -7.64 28.41 0.51
C GLN A 116 -7.03 28.68 -0.86
N ILE A 117 -6.47 27.67 -1.54
CA ILE A 117 -5.91 27.78 -2.90
C ILE A 117 -6.98 28.26 -3.88
N ASN A 118 -8.18 27.65 -3.85
CA ASN A 118 -9.32 28.04 -4.69
C ASN A 118 -9.70 29.52 -4.55
N ASN A 119 -9.51 30.09 -3.35
CA ASN A 119 -9.85 31.47 -3.04
C ASN A 119 -8.64 32.42 -3.05
N LEU A 120 -7.46 31.95 -3.48
CA LEU A 120 -6.19 32.71 -3.41
C LEU A 120 -5.92 33.30 -2.02
N ASN A 121 -6.30 32.55 -0.98
CA ASN A 121 -6.14 32.97 0.39
C ASN A 121 -4.83 32.41 0.96
N ASN A 122 -3.89 33.29 1.30
CA ASN A 122 -2.59 32.92 1.89
C ASN A 122 -2.59 32.98 3.43
N GLY A 123 -3.77 32.94 4.07
CA GLY A 123 -3.87 32.96 5.53
C GLY A 123 -3.40 31.64 6.16
N ALA A 124 -2.82 31.72 7.37
CA ALA A 124 -2.38 30.53 8.09
C ALA A 124 -3.54 29.56 8.40
N ILE A 125 -3.33 28.27 8.14
CA ILE A 125 -4.26 27.21 8.55
C ILE A 125 -3.93 26.83 9.99
N LYS A 126 -4.90 27.02 10.89
CA LYS A 126 -4.79 26.53 12.26
C LYS A 126 -5.06 25.04 12.29
N ILE A 127 -4.08 24.29 12.76
CA ILE A 127 -4.18 22.85 13.02
C ILE A 127 -4.27 22.62 14.53
N ALA A 128 -5.03 21.62 14.93
CA ALA A 128 -5.17 21.21 16.32
C ALA A 128 -5.15 19.69 16.36
N LEU A 129 -4.61 19.15 17.45
CA LEU A 129 -4.74 17.73 17.72
C LEU A 129 -6.20 17.42 18.01
N GLU A 130 -6.71 16.40 17.31
CA GLU A 130 -8.02 15.84 17.54
C GLU A 130 -7.88 14.56 18.36
N LYS A 131 -8.87 14.29 19.21
CA LYS A 131 -8.86 13.10 20.05
C LYS A 131 -8.96 11.86 19.17
N ASP A 132 -7.96 11.00 19.24
CA ASP A 132 -7.96 9.70 18.59
C ASP A 132 -8.50 8.66 19.57
N CYS A 133 -9.57 7.96 19.19
CA CYS A 133 -10.23 7.00 20.04
C CYS A 133 -9.92 5.59 19.52
N PRO A 134 -9.50 4.66 20.39
CA PRO A 134 -9.25 3.28 19.99
C PRO A 134 -10.55 2.64 19.49
N GLU A 135 -10.43 1.89 18.39
CA GLU A 135 -11.53 1.16 17.77
C GLU A 135 -11.92 -0.08 18.59
N VAL A 136 -10.96 -0.65 19.32
CA VAL A 136 -11.15 -1.82 20.17
C VAL A 136 -10.91 -1.43 21.62
N LYS A 137 -11.97 -1.49 22.43
CA LYS A 137 -11.90 -1.30 23.88
C LYS A 137 -12.02 -2.61 24.61
N LYS A 138 -11.37 -2.73 25.77
CA LYS A 138 -11.42 -3.93 26.62
C LYS A 138 -12.86 -4.35 26.94
N GLU A 139 -13.73 -3.39 27.20
CA GLU A 139 -15.14 -3.63 27.54
C GLU A 139 -15.90 -4.35 26.41
N ASP A 140 -15.51 -4.14 25.16
CA ASP A 140 -16.18 -4.70 23.98
C ASP A 140 -15.65 -6.10 23.59
N THR A 141 -14.58 -6.58 24.22
CA THR A 141 -13.92 -7.86 23.87
C THR A 141 -14.62 -9.10 24.42
N GLY A 142 -15.62 -8.94 25.29
CA GLY A 142 -16.23 -10.03 26.06
C GLY A 142 -16.74 -11.21 25.21
N GLU A 143 -17.45 -10.93 24.11
CA GLU A 143 -17.93 -11.97 23.19
C GLU A 143 -16.81 -12.66 22.42
N ALA A 144 -15.81 -11.89 21.98
CA ALA A 144 -14.70 -12.39 21.19
C ALA A 144 -13.90 -13.45 21.98
N ILE A 145 -13.69 -13.22 23.27
CA ILE A 145 -12.93 -14.10 24.16
C ILE A 145 -13.54 -15.50 24.25
N LEU A 146 -14.86 -15.63 24.18
CA LEU A 146 -15.56 -16.92 24.28
C LEU A 146 -15.19 -17.87 23.14
N ARG A 147 -14.80 -17.33 21.97
CA ARG A 147 -14.44 -18.11 20.78
C ARG A 147 -12.98 -18.58 20.76
N ILE A 148 -12.14 -18.09 21.68
CA ILE A 148 -10.70 -18.44 21.71
C ILE A 148 -10.52 -19.97 21.83
N GLY A 149 -11.28 -20.60 22.73
CA GLY A 149 -11.18 -22.04 22.97
C GLY A 149 -11.51 -22.88 21.73
N GLU A 150 -12.51 -22.47 20.96
CA GLU A 150 -12.93 -23.13 19.73
C GLU A 150 -11.82 -23.07 18.66
N ILE A 151 -11.23 -21.88 18.46
CA ILE A 151 -10.17 -21.68 17.46
C ILE A 151 -8.89 -22.42 17.86
N VAL A 152 -8.50 -22.36 19.14
CA VAL A 152 -7.29 -23.06 19.62
C VAL A 152 -7.47 -24.58 19.52
N ALA A 153 -8.69 -25.12 19.71
CA ALA A 153 -8.99 -26.54 19.57
C ALA A 153 -8.89 -27.06 18.11
N LEU A 154 -8.84 -26.18 17.11
CA LEU A 154 -8.58 -26.55 15.72
C LEU A 154 -7.11 -26.90 15.46
N SER A 155 -6.21 -26.61 16.39
CA SER A 155 -4.77 -26.84 16.24
C SER A 155 -4.43 -28.34 16.09
N PRO A 156 -3.37 -28.69 15.32
CA PRO A 156 -2.53 -27.78 14.53
C PRO A 156 -3.25 -27.28 13.27
N LEU A 157 -2.98 -26.02 12.91
CA LEU A 157 -3.40 -25.46 11.61
C LEU A 157 -2.30 -25.73 10.59
N THR A 158 -2.67 -26.14 9.39
CA THR A 158 -1.73 -26.44 8.30
C THR A 158 -1.90 -25.44 7.16
N LEU A 159 -0.86 -24.63 6.93
CA LEU A 159 -0.78 -23.75 5.78
C LEU A 159 -0.11 -24.49 4.62
N ILE A 160 -0.64 -24.35 3.41
CA ILE A 160 -0.21 -25.16 2.25
C ILE A 160 0.10 -24.25 1.06
N HIS A 161 1.21 -24.51 0.38
CA HIS A 161 1.52 -23.96 -0.92
C HIS A 161 2.31 -24.99 -1.74
N GLU A 162 1.73 -25.50 -2.83
CA GLU A 162 2.30 -26.58 -3.65
C GLU A 162 2.69 -27.79 -2.77
N GLU A 163 3.98 -28.14 -2.72
CA GLU A 163 4.51 -29.24 -1.89
C GLU A 163 4.92 -28.79 -0.47
N GLN A 164 4.96 -27.48 -0.22
CA GLN A 164 5.35 -26.92 1.08
C GLN A 164 4.17 -26.88 2.04
N LYS A 165 4.45 -27.22 3.31
CA LYS A 165 3.48 -27.23 4.41
C LYS A 165 4.08 -26.59 5.66
N TRP A 166 3.32 -25.72 6.31
CA TRP A 166 3.68 -25.13 7.59
C TRP A 166 2.64 -25.50 8.63
N GLU A 167 3.06 -26.18 9.70
CA GLU A 167 2.19 -26.55 10.81
C GLU A 167 2.31 -25.53 11.95
N ILE A 168 1.18 -24.92 12.29
CA ILE A 168 1.06 -23.97 13.40
C ILE A 168 0.42 -24.69 14.58
N ASN A 169 1.22 -24.93 15.61
CA ASN A 169 0.75 -25.55 16.85
C ASN A 169 -0.14 -24.60 17.67
N GLY A 170 -0.84 -25.14 18.67
CA GLY A 170 -1.77 -24.36 19.49
C GLY A 170 -1.13 -23.21 20.27
N GLU A 171 0.16 -23.31 20.62
CA GLU A 171 0.88 -22.20 21.26
C GLU A 171 1.09 -21.03 20.29
N ASN A 172 1.41 -21.32 19.04
CA ASN A 172 1.58 -20.30 18.00
C ASN A 172 0.23 -19.74 17.56
N VAL A 173 -0.83 -20.55 17.47
CA VAL A 173 -2.20 -20.05 17.24
C VAL A 173 -2.59 -19.04 18.31
N LYS A 174 -2.36 -19.35 19.60
CA LYS A 174 -2.60 -18.42 20.72
C LYS A 174 -1.82 -17.11 20.56
N LYS A 175 -0.55 -17.17 20.13
CA LYS A 175 0.27 -15.97 19.90
C LYS A 175 -0.20 -15.14 18.72
N PHE A 176 -0.80 -15.76 17.70
CA PHE A 176 -1.21 -15.10 16.48
C PHE A 176 -2.60 -14.47 16.55
N LEU A 177 -3.43 -14.89 17.50
CA LEU A 177 -4.74 -14.31 17.73
C LEU A 177 -4.64 -12.89 18.30
N ASP A 178 -5.47 -12.00 17.78
CA ASP A 178 -5.65 -10.64 18.27
C ASP A 178 -7.11 -10.18 18.07
N PHE A 179 -7.43 -8.97 18.52
CA PHE A 179 -8.73 -8.35 18.29
C PHE A 179 -8.78 -7.52 17.02
N LYS A 180 -9.94 -7.53 16.35
CA LYS A 180 -10.22 -6.69 15.18
C LYS A 180 -11.62 -6.13 15.27
N TYR A 181 -11.77 -4.85 14.98
CA TYR A 181 -13.07 -4.20 14.86
C TYR A 181 -13.57 -4.32 13.41
N ASN A 182 -14.80 -4.78 13.22
CA ASN A 182 -15.40 -4.96 11.89
C ASN A 182 -16.39 -3.84 11.51
N GLY A 183 -16.41 -2.73 12.25
CA GLY A 183 -17.39 -1.65 12.09
C GLY A 183 -18.69 -1.83 12.88
N LYS A 184 -18.92 -3.00 13.48
CA LYS A 184 -20.09 -3.28 14.33
C LYS A 184 -19.72 -3.81 15.70
N LYS A 185 -18.78 -4.75 15.76
CA LYS A 185 -18.33 -5.38 17.01
C LYS A 185 -16.86 -5.79 16.92
N VAL A 186 -16.29 -6.06 18.08
CA VAL A 186 -14.96 -6.64 18.21
C VAL A 186 -15.06 -8.15 17.97
N GLU A 187 -14.22 -8.66 17.09
CA GLU A 187 -14.08 -10.09 16.80
C GLU A 187 -12.63 -10.53 16.97
N LEU A 188 -12.42 -11.85 17.05
CA LEU A 188 -11.08 -12.41 16.95
C LEU A 188 -10.62 -12.36 15.50
N ALA A 189 -9.33 -12.11 15.32
CA ALA A 189 -8.65 -12.08 14.05
C ALA A 189 -7.23 -12.62 14.21
N PHE A 190 -6.52 -12.82 13.11
CA PHE A 190 -5.09 -13.08 13.17
C PHE A 190 -4.34 -11.76 13.00
N GLY A 191 -3.62 -11.35 14.05
CA GLY A 191 -2.96 -10.05 14.10
C GLY A 191 -1.61 -10.01 13.37
N GLU A 192 -0.88 -8.93 13.60
CA GLU A 192 0.43 -8.66 12.97
C GLU A 192 1.48 -9.76 13.23
N LYS A 193 1.34 -10.50 14.33
CA LYS A 193 2.22 -11.64 14.64
C LYS A 193 2.11 -12.78 13.61
N LEU A 194 0.91 -13.05 13.06
CA LEU A 194 0.76 -14.02 11.96
C LEU A 194 1.39 -13.48 10.67
N LYS A 195 1.13 -12.21 10.34
CA LYS A 195 1.70 -11.59 9.13
C LYS A 195 3.22 -11.63 9.16
N LYS A 196 3.81 -11.33 10.31
CA LYS A 196 5.24 -11.45 10.54
C LYS A 196 5.73 -12.89 10.34
N TYR A 197 5.05 -13.88 10.92
CA TYR A 197 5.37 -15.29 10.68
C TYR A 197 5.30 -15.66 9.19
N LEU A 198 4.26 -15.23 8.47
CA LEU A 198 4.15 -15.45 7.03
C LEU A 198 5.32 -14.82 6.26
N SER A 199 5.73 -13.60 6.62
CA SER A 199 6.88 -12.93 5.97
C SER A 199 8.22 -13.59 6.25
N GLU A 200 8.44 -14.07 7.48
CA GLU A 200 9.75 -14.59 7.90
C GLU A 200 9.93 -16.08 7.55
N GLU A 201 8.85 -16.86 7.53
CA GLU A 201 8.91 -18.32 7.38
C GLU A 201 8.31 -18.83 6.06
N ALA A 202 7.15 -18.32 5.63
CA ALA A 202 6.48 -18.80 4.43
C ALA A 202 7.01 -18.10 3.17
N ALA A 203 7.07 -16.76 3.18
CA ALA A 203 7.54 -15.98 2.05
C ALA A 203 9.00 -16.32 1.71
N THR A 204 9.87 -16.60 2.68
CA THR A 204 11.27 -16.98 2.41
C THR A 204 11.42 -18.30 1.64
N LYS A 205 10.37 -19.13 1.57
CA LYS A 205 10.35 -20.38 0.80
C LYS A 205 9.51 -20.28 -0.49
N ILE A 206 8.54 -19.37 -0.52
CA ILE A 206 7.61 -19.19 -1.63
C ILE A 206 8.13 -18.13 -2.61
N ASP A 207 8.69 -17.05 -2.09
CA ASP A 207 9.05 -15.88 -2.88
C ASP A 207 10.23 -16.22 -3.80
N ARG A 208 10.04 -15.90 -5.07
CA ARG A 208 11.04 -16.02 -6.13
C ARG A 208 11.20 -14.66 -6.77
N GLU A 209 12.42 -14.15 -6.77
CA GLU A 209 12.71 -12.90 -7.45
C GLU A 209 12.42 -13.02 -8.95
N VAL A 210 11.84 -11.96 -9.50
CA VAL A 210 11.65 -11.84 -10.93
C VAL A 210 13.01 -11.67 -11.60
N LYS A 211 13.25 -12.42 -12.69
CA LYS A 211 14.45 -12.21 -13.52
C LYS A 211 14.07 -11.37 -14.71
N GLU A 212 14.67 -10.20 -14.79
CA GLU A 212 14.52 -9.31 -15.93
C GLU A 212 15.24 -9.88 -17.16
N GLY A 213 14.63 -9.70 -18.33
CA GLY A 213 15.28 -10.00 -19.60
C GLY A 213 16.44 -9.05 -19.85
N LYS A 214 17.62 -9.58 -20.18
CA LYS A 214 18.81 -8.78 -20.48
C LYS A 214 19.48 -9.26 -21.75
N PHE A 215 20.11 -8.34 -22.47
CA PHE A 215 21.01 -8.68 -23.56
C PHE A 215 22.29 -7.85 -23.51
N GLU A 216 23.43 -8.49 -23.77
CA GLU A 216 24.71 -7.80 -23.94
C GLU A 216 24.98 -7.61 -25.44
N MET A 217 25.18 -6.37 -25.90
CA MET A 217 25.63 -6.09 -27.28
C MET A 217 27.14 -5.90 -27.33
N ASN A 218 27.79 -6.58 -28.28
CA ASN A 218 29.20 -6.38 -28.60
C ASN A 218 29.38 -6.28 -30.13
N GLU A 219 30.08 -5.25 -30.61
CA GLU A 219 30.32 -4.98 -32.03
C GLU A 219 29.04 -5.02 -32.91
N GLY A 220 27.91 -4.52 -32.38
CA GLY A 220 26.63 -4.50 -33.09
C GLY A 220 25.93 -5.86 -33.19
N LYS A 221 26.38 -6.87 -32.45
CA LYS A 221 25.76 -8.20 -32.33
C LYS A 221 25.41 -8.50 -30.89
N VAL A 222 24.31 -9.21 -30.67
CA VAL A 222 23.97 -9.70 -29.32
C VAL A 222 24.87 -10.87 -28.97
N LYS A 223 25.57 -10.77 -27.85
CA LYS A 223 26.55 -11.73 -27.36
C LYS A 223 25.96 -12.65 -26.29
N GLU A 224 25.05 -12.14 -25.47
CA GLU A 224 24.39 -12.90 -24.41
C GLU A 224 22.92 -12.48 -24.32
N PHE A 225 22.02 -13.46 -24.21
CA PHE A 225 20.61 -13.27 -23.90
C PHE A 225 20.31 -13.96 -22.58
N GLN A 226 19.73 -13.21 -21.64
CA GLN A 226 19.15 -13.74 -20.42
C GLN A 226 17.64 -13.71 -20.58
N ASP A 227 17.01 -14.88 -20.58
CA ASP A 227 15.57 -15.00 -20.61
C ASP A 227 14.97 -14.44 -19.32
N SER A 228 13.86 -13.71 -19.47
CA SER A 228 13.05 -13.20 -18.38
C SER A 228 12.25 -14.33 -17.72
N GLU A 229 12.25 -14.41 -16.39
CA GLU A 229 11.45 -15.37 -15.62
C GLU A 229 10.54 -14.62 -14.66
N ASN A 230 9.26 -15.02 -14.63
CA ASN A 230 8.29 -14.44 -13.70
C ASN A 230 8.70 -14.76 -12.25
N GLY A 231 8.64 -13.73 -11.42
CA GLY A 231 8.77 -13.87 -9.98
C GLY A 231 7.48 -14.38 -9.34
N LEU A 232 7.60 -14.79 -8.10
CA LEU A 232 6.48 -15.19 -7.25
C LEU A 232 6.62 -14.46 -5.92
N SER A 233 5.52 -13.98 -5.35
CA SER A 233 5.53 -13.38 -4.02
C SER A 233 4.29 -13.78 -3.25
N LEU A 234 4.44 -14.07 -1.96
CA LEU A 234 3.34 -14.35 -1.06
C LEU A 234 2.50 -13.08 -0.86
N ASP A 235 1.19 -13.18 -1.12
CA ASP A 235 0.24 -12.12 -0.79
C ASP A 235 -0.17 -12.29 0.69
N ILE A 236 0.58 -11.64 1.59
CA ILE A 236 0.40 -11.76 3.04
C ILE A 236 -0.99 -11.32 3.48
N GLU A 237 -1.49 -10.20 2.94
CA GLU A 237 -2.80 -9.66 3.32
C GLU A 237 -3.93 -10.58 2.86
N LYS A 238 -3.92 -11.02 1.60
CA LYS A 238 -4.94 -11.95 1.11
C LYS A 238 -4.84 -13.32 1.78
N SER A 239 -3.62 -13.80 2.05
CA SER A 239 -3.42 -15.07 2.75
C SER A 239 -3.95 -15.00 4.18
N THR A 240 -3.67 -13.92 4.91
CA THR A 240 -4.19 -13.69 6.26
C THR A 240 -5.72 -13.66 6.26
N ALA A 241 -6.34 -12.90 5.34
CA ALA A 241 -7.79 -12.85 5.21
C ALA A 241 -8.40 -14.23 4.88
N LYS A 242 -7.72 -15.03 4.04
CA LYS A 242 -8.17 -16.39 3.73
C LYS A 242 -8.02 -17.33 4.93
N ILE A 243 -6.95 -17.20 5.72
CA ILE A 243 -6.75 -17.97 6.96
C ILE A 243 -7.84 -17.61 7.97
N GLU A 244 -8.13 -16.32 8.20
CA GLU A 244 -9.23 -15.87 9.05
C GLU A 244 -10.55 -16.52 8.63
N LYS A 245 -10.89 -16.44 7.34
CA LYS A 245 -12.12 -17.02 6.80
C LYS A 245 -12.21 -18.54 6.98
N GLU A 246 -11.18 -19.27 6.57
CA GLU A 246 -11.19 -20.74 6.62
C GLU A 246 -11.21 -21.25 8.06
N VAL A 247 -10.42 -20.66 8.96
CA VAL A 247 -10.30 -21.11 10.34
C VAL A 247 -11.48 -20.66 11.19
N MET A 248 -11.89 -19.39 11.08
CA MET A 248 -12.85 -18.80 12.01
C MET A 248 -14.32 -18.90 11.55
N GLU A 249 -14.58 -18.96 10.25
CA GLU A 249 -15.94 -19.12 9.72
C GLU A 249 -16.26 -20.56 9.34
N LYS A 250 -15.28 -21.30 8.78
CA LYS A 250 -15.50 -22.66 8.25
C LYS A 250 -14.95 -23.76 9.15
N ASN A 251 -14.26 -23.44 10.25
CA ASN A 251 -13.59 -24.39 11.12
C ASN A 251 -12.62 -25.33 10.37
N ASN A 252 -12.06 -24.85 9.26
CA ASN A 252 -11.12 -25.59 8.45
C ASN A 252 -9.71 -25.41 9.03
N ARG A 253 -8.97 -26.53 9.09
CA ARG A 253 -7.62 -26.58 9.65
C ARG A 253 -6.55 -26.47 8.57
N GLU A 254 -6.90 -26.71 7.32
CA GLU A 254 -6.00 -26.69 6.18
C GLU A 254 -6.30 -25.50 5.27
N VAL A 255 -5.33 -24.60 5.10
CA VAL A 255 -5.52 -23.36 4.33
C VAL A 255 -4.43 -23.23 3.28
N SER A 256 -4.83 -23.11 2.01
CA SER A 256 -3.88 -22.78 0.94
C SER A 256 -3.53 -21.29 0.93
N LEU A 257 -2.24 -20.98 0.91
CA LEU A 257 -1.74 -19.60 0.83
C LEU A 257 -1.99 -19.00 -0.57
N ILE A 258 -2.11 -17.68 -0.64
CA ILE A 258 -2.33 -16.93 -1.88
C ILE A 258 -1.01 -16.28 -2.29
N VAL A 259 -0.61 -16.52 -3.53
CA VAL A 259 0.59 -15.92 -4.14
C VAL A 259 0.19 -15.00 -5.29
N LYS A 260 1.03 -14.00 -5.54
CA LYS A 260 0.96 -13.11 -6.70
C LYS A 260 2.17 -13.39 -7.60
N GLU A 261 1.90 -13.45 -8.89
CA GLU A 261 2.96 -13.50 -9.90
C GLU A 261 3.51 -12.10 -10.13
N VAL A 262 4.83 -11.97 -10.20
CA VAL A 262 5.54 -10.72 -10.43
C VAL A 262 6.15 -10.79 -11.82
N ILE A 263 5.55 -10.06 -12.77
CA ILE A 263 5.97 -10.07 -14.17
C ILE A 263 7.18 -9.13 -14.34
N PRO A 264 8.22 -9.52 -15.10
CA PRO A 264 9.38 -8.67 -15.35
C PRO A 264 8.99 -7.41 -16.11
N SER A 265 9.63 -6.30 -15.76
CA SER A 265 9.43 -5.01 -16.45
C SER A 265 9.93 -5.06 -17.89
N VAL A 266 10.96 -5.86 -18.14
CA VAL A 266 11.53 -6.15 -19.46
C VAL A 266 11.36 -7.65 -19.73
N THR A 267 10.39 -7.99 -20.57
CA THR A 267 10.17 -9.37 -20.99
C THR A 267 11.03 -9.70 -22.22
N THR A 268 11.44 -10.95 -22.36
CA THR A 268 12.14 -11.44 -23.57
C THR A 268 11.32 -11.20 -24.85
N GLU A 269 9.99 -11.25 -24.74
CA GLU A 269 9.06 -10.93 -25.83
C GLU A 269 9.12 -9.45 -26.22
N SER A 270 9.15 -8.54 -25.25
CA SER A 270 9.30 -7.10 -25.51
C SER A 270 10.65 -6.75 -26.17
N ILE A 271 11.68 -7.57 -25.95
CA ILE A 271 13.00 -7.43 -26.61
C ILE A 271 12.94 -7.87 -28.08
N ASN A 272 12.13 -8.88 -28.43
CA ASN A 272 11.94 -9.29 -29.84
C ASN A 272 11.26 -8.18 -30.67
N ASP A 273 10.41 -7.37 -30.04
CA ASP A 273 9.78 -6.20 -30.68
C ASP A 273 10.77 -5.03 -30.92
N LEU A 274 11.98 -5.07 -30.34
CA LEU A 274 13.06 -4.11 -30.64
C LEU A 274 13.77 -4.39 -31.97
N GLY A 275 13.27 -5.34 -32.79
CA GLY A 275 13.74 -5.55 -34.16
C GLY A 275 14.90 -6.53 -34.31
N VAL A 276 15.15 -7.39 -33.31
CA VAL A 276 16.10 -8.51 -33.44
C VAL A 276 15.45 -9.60 -34.30
N ARG A 277 15.66 -9.55 -35.62
CA ARG A 277 14.92 -10.37 -36.59
C ARG A 277 15.51 -11.75 -36.87
N GLU A 278 16.73 -12.07 -36.44
CA GLU A 278 17.35 -13.36 -36.76
C GLU A 278 18.26 -13.91 -35.65
N ILE A 279 18.02 -15.18 -35.29
CA ILE A 279 19.00 -16.03 -34.60
C ILE A 279 20.05 -16.43 -35.65
N VAL A 280 21.22 -15.80 -35.61
CA VAL A 280 22.32 -16.09 -36.55
C VAL A 280 23.22 -17.27 -36.14
N GLY A 281 22.93 -17.92 -35.01
CA GLY A 281 23.66 -19.13 -34.62
C GLY A 281 23.15 -19.78 -33.34
N ARG A 282 22.95 -21.10 -33.38
CA ARG A 282 22.74 -21.97 -32.23
C ARG A 282 24.01 -22.81 -32.05
N GLY A 283 24.66 -22.71 -30.88
CA GLY A 283 25.82 -23.54 -30.53
C GLY A 283 25.37 -24.82 -29.84
N GLU A 284 25.19 -25.91 -30.58
CA GLU A 284 25.09 -27.26 -30.00
C GLU A 284 26.49 -27.84 -29.85
N SER A 285 26.90 -28.12 -28.62
CA SER A 285 28.16 -28.81 -28.32
C SER A 285 27.91 -30.30 -28.19
N ASP A 286 28.21 -31.06 -29.25
CA ASP A 286 28.23 -32.52 -29.18
C ASP A 286 29.50 -32.99 -28.45
N PHE A 287 29.33 -33.64 -27.30
CA PHE A 287 30.40 -34.20 -26.48
C PHE A 287 30.72 -35.68 -26.83
N SER A 288 30.17 -36.21 -27.92
CA SER A 288 30.40 -37.58 -28.41
C SER A 288 31.84 -37.80 -28.88
N GLY A 289 32.76 -38.02 -27.92
CA GLY A 289 34.18 -38.33 -28.19
C GLY A 289 35.19 -37.61 -27.29
N SER A 290 34.74 -36.74 -26.38
CA SER A 290 35.65 -36.03 -25.47
C SER A 290 36.33 -36.98 -24.46
N PRO A 291 37.65 -36.87 -24.23
CA PRO A 291 38.37 -37.67 -23.23
C PRO A 291 37.73 -37.54 -21.83
N ARG A 292 37.78 -38.63 -21.06
CA ARG A 292 37.05 -38.81 -19.78
C ARG A 292 37.27 -37.66 -18.76
N ASN A 293 38.35 -36.89 -18.87
CA ASN A 293 38.71 -35.80 -17.98
C ASN A 293 38.02 -34.44 -18.27
N ARG A 294 37.06 -34.37 -19.21
CA ARG A 294 36.26 -33.16 -19.50
C ARG A 294 34.74 -33.32 -19.33
N ARG A 295 34.28 -34.50 -18.90
CA ARG A 295 32.84 -34.79 -18.66
C ARG A 295 32.40 -34.57 -17.21
N HIS A 296 33.32 -34.19 -16.32
CA HIS A 296 33.04 -33.83 -14.93
C HIS A 296 33.63 -32.45 -14.63
N ASN A 297 32.84 -31.41 -14.85
CA ASN A 297 32.84 -30.18 -14.07
C ASN A 297 31.44 -29.59 -14.14
#